data_AF-A0A6G2DNC3-F1
#
_entry.id   AF-A0A6G2DNC3-F1
#
_cell.length_a   1.000
_cell.length_b   1.000
_cell.length_c   1.000
_cell.angle_alpha   90.00
_cell.angle_beta   90.00
_cell.angle_gamma   90.00
#
_symmetry.space_group_name_H-M   'P 1'
#
loop_
_entity.id
_entity.type
_entity.pdbx_description
1 polymer ?
#
loop_
_entity_poly.entity_id
_entity_poly.type
_entity_poly.pdbx_seq_one_letter_code
_entity_poly.pdbx_strand_id
1 'polypeptide(L)'
;MDIAVPREAYDKLPSVFKDRIIAGKYQVLTYQYCDTLHCYFPRLFLLEDERKRLGLPRNTNLGLHLIDIIPLDGAPNHSVLRKIYFGKVYWYRFLASLGTTYVGDHVDMHSTKQKLIIGFFKKLGFAKLFPQNSVYRRLDNLYRKYDWKKQKYAGTINASLF
;
A
#
# COMPACT_ATOMS: atom_id res chain seq x y z
N MET A 1 -2.40 8.80 10.34
CA MET A 1 -1.03 9.33 10.61
C MET A 1 -0.07 8.48 9.80
N ASP A 2 1.03 9.05 9.29
CA ASP A 2 1.99 8.28 8.52
C ASP A 2 3.32 8.24 9.27
N ILE A 3 3.98 7.10 9.29
CA ILE A 3 5.34 6.96 9.82
C ILE A 3 6.26 6.45 8.74
N ALA A 4 7.37 7.14 8.53
CA ALA A 4 8.44 6.69 7.66
C ALA A 4 9.45 5.88 8.47
N VAL A 5 9.84 4.70 8.00
CA VAL A 5 10.81 3.83 8.66
C VAL A 5 11.93 3.45 7.68
N PRO A 6 13.17 3.25 8.16
CA PRO A 6 14.24 2.69 7.33
C PRO A 6 13.81 1.37 6.67
N ARG A 7 14.15 1.18 5.40
CA ARG A 7 13.83 -0.04 4.63
C ARG A 7 14.19 -1.32 5.39
N GLU A 8 15.32 -1.33 6.08
CA GLU A 8 15.80 -2.51 6.82
C GLU A 8 14.92 -2.86 8.04
N ALA A 9 14.27 -1.86 8.64
CA ALA A 9 13.29 -2.07 9.70
C ALA A 9 11.92 -2.43 9.09
N TYR A 10 11.54 -1.79 7.99
CA TYR A 10 10.31 -2.08 7.24
C TYR A 10 10.22 -3.55 6.86
N ASP A 11 11.29 -4.10 6.29
CA ASP A 11 11.33 -5.48 5.79
C ASP A 11 11.16 -6.53 6.91
N LYS A 12 11.37 -6.14 8.17
CA LYS A 12 11.17 -6.99 9.36
C LYS A 12 9.76 -6.87 9.95
N LEU A 13 8.99 -5.83 9.63
CA LEU A 13 7.64 -5.64 10.17
C LEU A 13 6.74 -6.87 10.00
N PRO A 14 6.70 -7.55 8.84
CA PRO A 14 5.83 -8.68 8.65
C PRO A 14 6.14 -9.82 9.62
N SER A 15 7.41 -10.18 9.82
CA SER A 15 7.78 -11.25 10.75
C SER A 15 7.59 -10.86 12.22
N VAL A 16 7.73 -9.57 12.54
CA VAL A 16 7.54 -9.06 13.91
C VAL A 16 6.07 -9.03 14.30
N PHE A 17 5.17 -8.65 13.39
CA PHE A 17 3.76 -8.38 13.72
C PHE A 17 2.76 -9.44 13.25
N LYS A 18 3.18 -10.39 12.41
CA LYS A 18 2.32 -11.50 12.00
C LYS A 18 1.73 -12.19 13.24
N ASP A 19 0.40 -12.34 13.24
CA ASP A 19 -0.38 -13.00 14.28
C ASP A 19 -0.24 -12.37 15.69
N ARG A 20 0.17 -11.10 15.79
CA ARG A 20 0.31 -10.39 17.07
C ARG A 20 -0.75 -9.31 17.28
N ILE A 21 -1.29 -9.28 18.50
CA ILE A 21 -2.09 -8.18 19.03
C ILE A 21 -1.25 -7.34 19.98
N ILE A 22 -1.17 -6.04 19.72
CA ILE A 22 -0.39 -5.07 20.49
C ILE A 22 -1.30 -4.45 21.54
N ALA A 23 -0.89 -4.54 22.81
CA ALA A 23 -1.61 -3.98 23.96
C ALA A 23 -3.09 -4.40 24.04
N GLY A 24 -3.43 -5.58 23.51
CA GLY A 24 -4.80 -6.11 23.49
C GLY A 24 -5.78 -5.39 22.55
N LYS A 25 -5.34 -4.39 21.79
CA LYS A 25 -6.24 -3.50 21.05
C LYS A 25 -5.80 -3.06 19.66
N TYR A 26 -4.53 -3.27 19.30
CA TYR A 26 -4.03 -2.91 17.97
C TYR A 26 -3.49 -4.11 17.22
N GLN A 27 -3.54 -4.03 15.90
CA GLN A 27 -2.96 -5.01 15.00
C GLN A 27 -2.26 -4.31 13.83
N VAL A 28 -1.15 -4.87 13.34
CA VAL A 28 -0.50 -4.43 12.10
C VAL A 28 -0.79 -5.45 11.02
N LEU A 29 -1.40 -5.00 9.92
CA LEU A 29 -1.71 -5.84 8.77
C LEU A 29 -0.84 -5.45 7.58
N THR A 30 -0.46 -6.45 6.76
CA THR A 30 0.31 -6.26 5.53
C THR A 30 -0.28 -7.07 4.39
N TYR A 31 -0.05 -6.65 3.14
CA TYR A 31 -0.52 -7.41 1.97
C TYR A 31 0.11 -8.80 1.85
N GLN A 32 1.22 -9.07 2.56
CA GLN A 32 1.92 -10.34 2.48
C GLN A 32 1.18 -11.49 3.16
N TYR A 33 0.29 -11.18 4.11
CA TYR A 33 -0.49 -12.16 4.85
C TYR A 33 -1.97 -11.76 5.06
N CYS A 34 -2.40 -10.62 4.52
CA CYS A 34 -3.78 -10.15 4.57
C CYS A 34 -4.23 -9.71 3.17
N ASP A 35 -4.88 -10.62 2.44
CA ASP A 35 -5.30 -10.39 1.05
C ASP A 35 -6.41 -9.34 0.93
N THR A 36 -7.19 -9.16 2.00
CA THR A 36 -8.22 -8.12 2.12
C THR A 36 -7.63 -6.73 2.39
N LEU A 37 -6.33 -6.63 2.67
CA LEU A 37 -5.66 -5.34 2.77
C LEU A 37 -5.37 -4.82 1.35
N HIS A 38 -6.22 -3.93 0.86
CA HIS A 38 -6.04 -3.24 -0.42
C HIS A 38 -5.04 -2.07 -0.33
N CYS A 39 -3.88 -2.33 0.30
CA CYS A 39 -2.80 -1.37 0.43
C CYS A 39 -1.45 -2.08 0.39
N TYR A 40 -0.48 -1.45 -0.29
CA TYR A 40 0.90 -1.94 -0.35
C TYR A 40 1.63 -1.80 0.99
N PHE A 41 1.39 -0.72 1.73
CA PHE A 41 2.09 -0.45 2.99
C PHE A 41 1.41 -1.18 4.17
N PRO A 42 2.18 -1.69 5.15
CA PRO A 42 1.66 -2.10 6.44
C PRO A 42 0.85 -0.99 7.10
N ARG A 43 -0.24 -1.38 7.75
CA ARG A 43 -1.16 -0.47 8.43
C ARG A 43 -1.44 -0.92 9.85
N LEU A 44 -1.39 0.03 10.79
CA LEU A 44 -1.85 -0.19 12.16
C LEU A 44 -3.36 0.08 12.23
N PHE A 45 -4.09 -0.88 12.77
CA PHE A 45 -5.53 -0.79 13.01
C PHE A 45 -5.83 -0.89 14.49
N LEU A 46 -6.84 -0.15 14.94
CA LEU A 46 -7.56 -0.43 16.17
C LEU A 46 -8.56 -1.56 15.90
N LEU A 47 -8.57 -2.58 16.77
CA LEU A 47 -9.51 -3.69 16.68
C LEU A 47 -10.96 -3.21 16.80
N GLU A 48 -11.87 -3.92 16.14
CA GLU A 48 -13.27 -3.54 15.99
C GLU A 48 -14.01 -3.44 17.34
N ASP A 49 -13.73 -4.34 18.29
CA ASP A 49 -14.36 -4.32 19.61
C ASP A 49 -13.94 -3.09 20.42
N GLU A 50 -12.65 -2.74 20.38
CA GLU A 50 -12.13 -1.54 21.04
C GLU A 50 -12.66 -0.27 20.36
N ARG A 51 -12.73 -0.25 19.02
CA ARG A 51 -13.34 0.85 18.26
C ARG A 51 -14.79 1.10 18.71
N LYS A 52 -15.59 0.03 18.84
CA LYS A 52 -16.98 0.11 19.30
C LYS A 52 -17.07 0.59 20.75
N ARG A 53 -16.22 0.06 21.64
CA ARG A 53 -16.16 0.47 23.05
C ARG A 53 -15.86 1.97 23.20
N LEU A 54 -15.02 2.52 22.33
CA LEU A 54 -14.65 3.93 22.31
C LEU A 54 -15.63 4.81 21.52
N GLY A 55 -16.65 4.24 20.87
CA GLY A 55 -17.61 5.00 20.06
C GLY A 55 -17.00 5.66 18.82
N LEU A 56 -15.90 5.13 18.28
CA LEU A 56 -15.18 5.72 17.15
C LEU A 56 -15.80 5.32 15.81
N PRO A 57 -15.69 6.14 14.74
CA PRO A 57 -16.22 5.80 13.42
C PRO A 57 -15.52 4.58 12.80
N ARG A 58 -16.22 3.83 11.93
CA ARG A 58 -15.63 2.76 11.11
C ARG A 58 -15.12 3.33 9.80
N ASN A 59 -13.91 2.98 9.38
CA ASN A 59 -13.37 3.37 8.08
C ASN A 59 -12.98 2.19 7.16
N THR A 60 -12.83 0.98 7.71
CA THR A 60 -12.58 -0.23 6.93
C THR A 60 -13.28 -1.44 7.56
N ASN A 61 -13.40 -2.54 6.82
CA ASN A 61 -13.82 -3.85 7.33
C ASN A 61 -12.78 -4.51 8.27
N LEU A 62 -11.56 -3.96 8.36
CA LEU A 62 -10.45 -4.47 9.19
C LEU A 62 -10.31 -3.74 10.53
N GLY A 63 -11.28 -2.87 10.86
CA GLY A 63 -11.27 -2.00 12.04
C GLY A 63 -11.01 -0.54 11.66
N LEU A 64 -10.55 0.25 12.62
CA LEU A 64 -10.19 1.65 12.40
C LEU A 64 -8.71 1.77 12.04
N HIS A 65 -8.40 2.12 10.79
CA HIS A 65 -7.03 2.44 10.37
C HIS A 65 -6.51 3.70 11.07
N LEU A 66 -5.33 3.60 11.69
CA LEU A 66 -4.70 4.68 12.45
C LEU A 66 -3.40 5.18 11.81
N ILE A 67 -2.53 4.25 11.40
CA ILE A 67 -1.16 4.55 10.96
C ILE A 67 -0.80 3.83 9.67
N ASP A 68 -0.30 4.55 8.66
CA ASP A 68 0.43 3.99 7.52
C ASP A 68 1.93 3.89 7.86
N ILE A 69 2.52 2.71 7.71
CA ILE A 69 3.95 2.48 7.95
C ILE A 69 4.65 2.37 6.60
N ILE A 70 5.47 3.36 6.27
CA ILE A 70 5.97 3.58 4.91
C ILE A 70 7.50 3.43 4.91
N PRO A 71 8.10 2.71 3.95
CA PRO A 71 9.55 2.59 3.86
C PRO A 71 10.19 3.88 3.33
N LEU A 72 11.39 4.16 3.81
CA LEU A 72 12.32 5.09 3.18
C LEU A 72 13.09 4.36 2.08
N ASP A 73 12.87 4.77 0.83
CA ASP A 73 13.46 4.16 -0.36
C ASP A 73 14.28 5.16 -1.17
N GLY A 74 15.28 4.66 -1.88
CA GLY A 74 16.06 5.44 -2.83
C GLY A 74 15.38 5.57 -4.20
N ALA A 75 15.84 6.55 -4.97
CA ALA A 75 15.50 6.70 -6.38
C ALA A 75 16.78 6.93 -7.21
N PRO A 76 16.77 6.61 -8.52
CA PRO A 76 17.95 6.80 -9.36
C PRO A 76 18.48 8.24 -9.31
N ASN A 77 19.80 8.39 -9.19
CA ASN A 77 20.46 9.70 -9.22
C ASN A 77 20.32 10.40 -10.58
N HIS A 78 20.37 9.64 -11.68
CA HIS A 78 20.22 10.18 -13.03
C HIS A 78 18.76 10.55 -13.34
N SER A 79 18.53 11.76 -13.86
CA SER A 79 17.20 12.33 -14.05
C SER A 79 16.31 11.52 -14.99
N VAL A 80 16.83 11.05 -16.13
CA VAL A 80 16.08 10.25 -17.11
C VAL A 80 15.69 8.89 -16.52
N LEU A 81 16.63 8.22 -15.83
CA LEU A 81 16.36 6.93 -15.20
C LEU A 81 15.34 7.06 -14.08
N ARG A 82 15.36 8.18 -13.35
CA ARG A 82 14.39 8.49 -12.31
C ARG A 82 12.98 8.70 -12.88
N LYS A 83 12.84 9.36 -14.04
CA LYS A 83 11.56 9.48 -14.75
C LYS A 83 11.01 8.11 -15.16
N ILE A 84 11.87 7.25 -15.74
CA ILE A 84 11.49 5.87 -16.11
C ILE A 84 11.08 5.07 -14.86
N TYR A 85 11.85 5.20 -13.77
CA TYR A 85 11.57 4.55 -12.50
C TYR A 85 10.19 4.93 -11.95
N PHE A 86 9.91 6.22 -11.83
CA PHE A 86 8.59 6.67 -11.36
C PHE A 86 7.48 6.30 -12.33
N GLY A 87 7.71 6.31 -13.65
CA GLY A 87 6.76 5.79 -14.63
C GLY A 87 6.39 4.32 -14.37
N LYS A 88 7.37 3.47 -14.07
CA LYS A 88 7.13 2.07 -13.66
C LYS A 88 6.38 1.95 -12.33
N VAL A 89 6.73 2.79 -11.35
CA VAL A 89 6.01 2.85 -10.06
C VAL A 89 4.54 3.16 -10.29
N TYR A 90 4.22 4.21 -11.06
CA TYR A 90 2.83 4.59 -11.36
C TYR A 90 2.10 3.50 -12.12
N TRP A 91 2.76 2.84 -13.07
CA TRP A 91 2.18 1.71 -13.80
C TRP A 91 1.80 0.55 -12.87
N TYR A 92 2.69 0.14 -11.97
CA TYR A 92 2.37 -0.92 -11.00
C TYR A 92 1.28 -0.49 -10.02
N ARG A 93 1.26 0.77 -9.56
CA ARG A 93 0.17 1.25 -8.70
C ARG A 93 -1.18 1.23 -9.41
N PHE A 94 -1.22 1.62 -10.68
CA PHE A 94 -2.42 1.50 -11.52
C PHE A 94 -2.86 0.03 -11.68
N LEU A 95 -1.93 -0.88 -11.97
CA LEU A 95 -2.26 -2.31 -12.04
C LEU A 95 -2.82 -2.85 -10.72
N ALA A 96 -2.32 -2.36 -9.58
CA ALA A 96 -2.84 -2.76 -8.28
C ALA A 96 -4.29 -2.29 -8.08
N SER A 97 -4.65 -1.08 -8.51
CA SER A 97 -6.05 -0.60 -8.43
C SER A 97 -7.00 -1.30 -9.40
N LEU A 98 -6.48 -1.93 -10.47
CA LEU A 98 -7.27 -2.83 -11.30
C LEU A 98 -7.58 -4.16 -10.60
N GLY A 99 -6.61 -4.69 -9.84
CA GLY A 99 -6.72 -5.95 -9.11
C GLY A 99 -7.56 -5.88 -7.84
N THR A 100 -7.80 -4.68 -7.29
CA THR A 100 -8.72 -4.46 -6.17
C THR A 100 -10.16 -4.56 -6.68
N THR A 101 -10.85 -5.67 -6.41
CA THR A 101 -12.32 -5.75 -6.55
C THR A 101 -12.92 -4.77 -5.55
N TYR A 102 -13.75 -3.82 -6.01
CA TYR A 102 -14.40 -2.86 -5.11
C TYR A 102 -15.37 -3.59 -4.20
N VAL A 103 -14.94 -3.93 -3.00
CA VAL A 103 -15.82 -4.40 -1.94
C VAL A 103 -16.43 -3.16 -1.30
N GLY A 104 -17.60 -2.75 -1.80
CA GLY A 104 -18.66 -1.93 -1.18
C GLY A 104 -18.39 -0.62 -0.41
N ASP A 105 -17.31 -0.54 0.37
CA ASP A 105 -17.23 0.36 1.53
C ASP A 105 -16.00 1.28 1.54
N HIS A 106 -15.24 1.39 0.44
CA HIS A 106 -14.10 2.32 0.38
C HIS A 106 -14.49 3.68 -0.20
N VAL A 107 -14.13 4.74 0.53
CA VAL A 107 -14.20 6.14 0.05
C VAL A 107 -13.30 6.26 -1.18
N ASP A 108 -13.94 6.37 -2.32
CA ASP A 108 -13.31 6.25 -3.63
C ASP A 108 -12.67 7.59 -4.02
N MET A 109 -11.35 7.73 -3.80
CA MET A 109 -10.58 8.95 -4.10
C MET A 109 -10.28 9.15 -5.59
N HIS A 110 -10.68 8.22 -6.45
CA HIS A 110 -10.42 8.27 -7.89
C HIS A 110 -11.30 9.31 -8.60
N SER A 111 -10.70 10.13 -9.46
CA SER A 111 -11.42 11.04 -10.36
C SER A 111 -12.26 10.28 -11.39
N THR A 112 -13.30 10.93 -11.92
CA THR A 112 -14.24 10.32 -12.91
C THR A 112 -13.54 9.70 -14.12
N LYS A 113 -12.46 10.33 -14.62
CA LYS A 113 -11.67 9.80 -15.73
C LYS A 113 -10.93 8.51 -15.37
N GLN A 114 -10.40 8.43 -14.14
CA GLN A 114 -9.69 7.25 -13.65
C GLN A 114 -10.64 6.07 -13.45
N LYS A 115 -11.85 6.32 -12.91
CA LYS A 115 -12.89 5.29 -12.77
C LYS A 115 -13.29 4.70 -14.13
N LEU A 116 -13.37 5.53 -15.17
CA LEU A 116 -13.71 5.09 -16.54
C LEU A 116 -12.63 4.17 -17.11
N ILE A 117 -11.36 4.55 -16.99
CA ILE A 117 -10.22 3.72 -17.44
C ILE A 117 -10.19 2.41 -16.65
N ILE A 118 -10.28 2.46 -15.31
CA ILE A 118 -10.30 1.27 -14.45
C ILE A 118 -11.46 0.33 -14.83
N GLY A 119 -12.65 0.89 -15.04
CA GLY A 119 -13.83 0.13 -15.46
C GLY A 119 -13.65 -0.55 -16.82
N PHE A 120 -13.06 0.14 -17.80
CA PHE A 120 -12.76 -0.41 -19.12
C PHE A 120 -11.79 -1.61 -19.03
N PHE A 121 -10.67 -1.46 -18.33
CA PHE A 121 -9.69 -2.54 -18.16
C PHE A 121 -10.23 -3.72 -17.33
N LYS A 122 -11.09 -3.45 -16.32
CA LYS A 122 -11.79 -4.51 -15.58
C LYS A 122 -12.74 -5.30 -16.47
N LYS A 123 -13.51 -4.63 -17.33
CA LYS A 123 -14.43 -5.27 -18.28
C LYS A 123 -13.71 -6.20 -19.27
N LEU A 124 -12.49 -5.82 -19.67
CA LEU A 124 -11.62 -6.66 -20.51
C LEU A 124 -10.97 -7.84 -19.78
N GLY A 125 -11.26 -8.06 -18.49
CA GLY A 125 -10.74 -9.19 -17.72
C GLY A 125 -9.29 -9.05 -17.27
N PHE A 126 -8.65 -7.89 -17.46
CA PHE A 126 -7.25 -7.66 -17.07
C PHE A 126 -7.02 -7.79 -15.55
N ALA A 127 -8.06 -7.59 -14.73
CA ALA A 127 -7.99 -7.78 -13.28
C ALA A 127 -7.58 -9.21 -12.89
N LYS A 128 -7.94 -10.23 -13.70
CA LYS A 128 -7.54 -11.63 -13.46
C LYS A 128 -6.08 -11.91 -13.82
N LEU A 129 -5.49 -11.11 -14.72
CA LEU A 129 -4.10 -11.27 -15.16
C LEU A 129 -3.10 -10.70 -14.15
N PHE A 130 -3.54 -9.78 -13.30
CA PHE A 130 -2.69 -9.08 -12.34
C PHE A 130 -3.26 -9.15 -10.92
N PRO A 131 -3.12 -10.29 -10.23
CA PRO A 131 -3.49 -10.39 -8.82
C PRO A 131 -2.76 -9.32 -7.99
N GLN A 132 -3.50 -8.65 -7.10
CA GLN A 132 -3.00 -7.54 -6.29
C GLN A 132 -1.64 -7.83 -5.64
N ASN A 133 -1.51 -8.97 -4.95
CA ASN A 133 -0.27 -9.32 -4.23
C ASN A 133 0.91 -9.53 -5.19
N SER A 134 0.67 -10.01 -6.41
CA SER A 134 1.72 -10.14 -7.44
C SER A 134 2.22 -8.77 -7.87
N VAL A 135 1.31 -7.81 -8.07
CA VAL A 135 1.66 -6.43 -8.42
C VAL A 135 2.41 -5.76 -7.29
N TYR A 136 1.95 -5.90 -6.03
CA TYR A 136 2.64 -5.37 -4.86
C TYR A 136 4.04 -5.95 -4.67
N ARG A 137 4.24 -7.24 -4.95
CA ARG A 137 5.58 -7.85 -4.92
C ARG A 137 6.51 -7.27 -6.00
N ARG A 138 5.99 -7.05 -7.21
CA ARG A 138 6.76 -6.39 -8.29
C ARG A 138 7.11 -4.95 -7.92
N LEU A 139 6.18 -4.24 -7.27
CA LEU A 139 6.37 -2.89 -6.78
C LEU A 139 7.44 -2.85 -5.66
N ASP A 140 7.40 -3.75 -4.68
CA ASP A 140 8.41 -3.84 -3.62
C ASP A 140 9.80 -4.11 -4.19
N ASN A 141 9.92 -5.04 -5.15
CA ASN A 141 11.19 -5.31 -5.83
C ASN A 141 11.74 -4.10 -6.57
N LEU A 142 10.86 -3.27 -7.15
CA LEU A 142 11.25 -2.02 -7.80
C LEU A 142 11.78 -1.02 -6.77
N TYR A 143 11.07 -0.86 -5.64
CA TYR A 143 11.47 0.05 -4.56
C TYR A 143 12.80 -0.35 -3.91
N ARG A 144 13.02 -1.65 -3.68
CA ARG A 144 14.27 -2.19 -3.11
C ARG A 144 15.50 -2.01 -3.98
N LYS A 145 15.33 -1.69 -5.27
CA LYS A 145 16.44 -1.61 -6.23
C LYS A 145 17.48 -0.53 -5.85
N TYR A 146 17.06 0.50 -5.13
CA TYR A 146 17.90 1.64 -4.79
C TYR A 146 17.96 1.85 -3.28
N ASP A 147 19.12 1.54 -2.70
CA ASP A 147 19.41 1.76 -1.28
C ASP A 147 19.32 3.26 -0.95
N TRP A 148 18.39 3.61 -0.05
CA TRP A 148 18.08 4.96 0.36
C TRP A 148 19.27 5.70 0.98
N LYS A 149 20.23 4.99 1.58
CA LYS A 149 21.45 5.57 2.16
C LYS A 149 22.49 5.96 1.11
N LYS A 150 22.43 5.35 -0.08
CA LYS A 150 23.41 5.54 -1.17
C LYS A 150 22.92 6.50 -2.25
N GLN A 151 21.62 6.78 -2.32
CA GLN A 151 21.06 7.67 -3.32
C GLN A 151 21.05 9.13 -2.84
N LYS A 152 21.20 10.07 -3.78
CA LYS A 152 20.97 11.50 -3.54
C LYS A 152 19.50 11.83 -3.34
N TYR A 153 18.62 10.99 -3.88
CA TYR A 153 17.18 11.10 -3.75
C TYR A 153 16.65 9.91 -2.98
N ALA A 154 16.08 10.18 -1.81
CA ALA A 154 15.45 9.18 -0.96
C ALA A 154 14.22 9.76 -0.28
N GLY A 155 13.27 8.92 0.07
CA GLY A 155 12.08 9.33 0.80
C GLY A 155 10.97 8.30 0.72
N THR A 156 9.79 8.71 1.17
CA THR A 156 8.56 7.93 1.04
C THR A 156 7.95 8.15 -0.34
N ILE A 157 7.63 7.07 -1.04
CA ILE A 157 6.93 7.15 -2.34
C ILE A 157 5.43 6.94 -2.09
N ASN A 158 4.80 7.96 -1.51
CA ASN A 158 3.40 7.97 -1.08
C ASN A 158 2.54 8.99 -1.86
N ALA A 159 2.77 9.18 -3.16
CA ALA A 159 1.88 10.01 -3.96
C ALA A 159 0.62 9.22 -4.37
N SER A 160 -0.56 9.71 -3.96
CA SER A 160 -1.86 9.39 -4.57
C SER A 160 -2.00 10.08 -5.93
N LEU A 161 -1.11 9.74 -6.87
CA LEU A 161 -1.40 9.98 -8.29
C LEU A 161 -2.11 8.72 -8.76
N PHE A 162 -3.37 8.59 -8.35
CA PHE A 162 -4.49 7.83 -8.90
C PHE A 162 -5.58 7.77 -7.85
#